data_AF-A0AAV5G4L5-F1
#
_entry.id   AF-A0AAV5G4L5-F1
#
_cell.length_a   1.000
_cell.length_b   1.000
_cell.length_c   1.000
_cell.angle_alpha   90.00
_cell.angle_beta   90.00
_cell.angle_gamma   90.00
#
_symmetry.space_group_name_H-M   'P 1'
#
loop_
_entity.id
_entity.type
_entity.pdbx_description
1 polymer ?
#
loop_
_entity_poly.entity_id
_entity_poly.type
_entity_poly.pdbx_seq_one_letter_code
_entity_poly.pdbx_strand_id
1 'polypeptide(L)'
;MENERKFLDWQNQIELLDGAVWSNGEIVNNGSSTASSPLDQFSIHPILDLHMGNYYFSFTNPSLSMLLTLGLVLLLVFVVTKKGGGKSVPNAWQSLVELIYDFVPNLVNEQIGGLSGNVKQKFFPCISVTFTFFVIL
;
A
#
# COMPACT_ATOMS: atom_id res chain seq x y z
N MET A 1 43.06 -8.34 -35.36
CA MET A 1 43.02 -7.17 -36.26
C MET A 1 41.61 -6.79 -36.70
N GLU A 2 40.88 -7.58 -37.51
CA GLU A 2 39.52 -7.20 -37.96
C GLU A 2 38.50 -7.12 -36.81
N ASN A 3 38.53 -8.09 -35.90
CA ASN A 3 37.61 -8.16 -34.76
C ASN A 3 37.86 -7.05 -33.73
N GLU A 4 39.11 -6.62 -33.59
CA GLU A 4 39.49 -5.51 -32.71
C GLU A 4 39.04 -4.17 -33.27
N ARG A 5 39.09 -3.98 -34.60
CA ARG A 5 38.54 -2.79 -35.25
C ARG A 5 37.04 -2.68 -35.05
N LYS A 6 36.30 -3.79 -35.18
CA LYS A 6 34.85 -3.83 -34.92
C LYS A 6 34.51 -3.57 -33.45
N PHE A 7 35.35 -4.04 -32.53
CA PHE A 7 35.17 -3.78 -31.10
C PHE A 7 35.40 -2.29 -30.76
N LEU A 8 36.42 -1.67 -31.36
CA LEU A 8 36.70 -0.24 -31.18
C LEU A 8 35.65 0.67 -31.85
N ASP A 9 35.10 0.25 -32.99
CA ASP A 9 34.00 0.95 -33.67
C ASP A 9 32.69 0.89 -32.85
N TRP A 10 32.41 -0.27 -32.26
CA TRP A 10 31.28 -0.45 -31.35
C TRP A 10 31.43 0.38 -30.06
N GLN A 11 32.65 0.47 -29.50
CA GLN A 11 32.93 1.32 -28.35
C GLN A 11 32.74 2.82 -28.66
N ASN A 12 33.28 3.30 -29.79
CA ASN A 12 33.08 4.68 -30.23
C ASN A 12 31.61 5.01 -30.52
N GLN A 13 30.83 4.07 -31.08
CA GLN A 13 29.40 4.28 -31.27
C GLN A 13 28.63 4.41 -29.95
N ILE A 14 29.05 3.69 -28.90
CA ILE A 14 28.43 3.83 -27.57
C ILE A 14 28.76 5.19 -26.95
N GLU A 15 30.02 5.64 -27.02
CA GLU A 15 30.41 6.97 -26.50
C GLU A 15 29.71 8.13 -27.24
N LEU A 16 29.40 7.97 -28.53
CA LEU A 16 28.66 8.98 -29.30
C LEU A 16 27.14 8.98 -29.02
N LEU A 17 26.58 7.85 -28.57
CA LEU A 17 25.15 7.72 -28.26
C LEU A 17 24.83 8.02 -26.79
N ASP A 18 25.79 7.78 -25.89
CA ASP A 18 25.62 7.88 -24.44
C ASP A 18 26.56 8.95 -23.90
N GLY A 19 26.29 10.24 -24.13
CA GLY A 19 27.00 11.37 -23.50
C GLY A 19 26.92 11.41 -21.95
N ALA A 20 26.69 10.25 -21.33
CA ALA A 20 26.62 10.00 -19.92
C ALA A 20 27.97 9.53 -19.38
N VAL A 21 28.45 10.27 -18.39
CA VAL A 21 29.64 9.93 -17.62
C VAL A 21 29.22 8.95 -16.52
N TRP A 22 29.88 7.81 -16.45
CA TRP A 22 29.78 6.89 -15.31
C TRP A 22 30.57 7.46 -14.13
N SER A 23 29.87 7.83 -13.06
CA SER A 23 30.48 8.33 -11.82
C SER A 23 29.74 7.75 -10.60
N ASN A 24 30.47 7.12 -9.69
CA ASN A 24 29.94 6.53 -8.44
C ASN A 24 28.73 5.59 -8.59
N GLY A 25 28.65 4.83 -9.68
CA GLY A 25 27.58 3.83 -9.88
C GLY A 25 26.29 4.37 -10.50
N GLU A 26 26.26 5.64 -10.89
CA GLU A 26 25.12 6.26 -11.58
C GLU A 26 25.50 6.75 -12.98
N ILE A 27 24.56 6.66 -13.92
CA ILE A 27 24.66 7.17 -15.29
C ILE A 27 24.16 8.62 -15.27
N VAL A 28 25.06 9.60 -15.35
CA VAL A 28 24.69 11.02 -15.38
C VAL A 28 24.35 11.45 -16.80
N ASN A 29 23.07 11.43 -17.17
CA ASN A 29 22.58 11.94 -18.45
C ASN A 29 22.13 13.43 -18.32
N ASN A 30 22.69 14.34 -19.14
CA ASN A 30 22.37 15.77 -19.21
C ASN A 30 20.99 16.09 -19.84
N GLY A 31 20.02 15.20 -19.67
CA GLY A 31 18.65 15.31 -20.13
C GLY A 31 17.78 14.50 -19.18
N SER A 32 17.64 14.98 -17.95
CA SER A 32 17.12 14.21 -16.82
C SER A 32 15.62 13.97 -16.92
N SER A 33 15.19 12.92 -17.62
CA SER A 33 14.10 12.10 -17.10
C SER A 33 14.66 11.40 -15.87
N THR A 34 14.50 12.01 -14.70
CA THR A 34 14.81 11.38 -13.41
C THR A 34 14.02 10.08 -13.35
N ALA A 35 14.70 8.96 -13.58
CA ALA A 35 14.11 7.64 -13.39
C ALA A 35 13.90 7.51 -11.87
N SER A 36 12.69 7.84 -11.42
CA SER A 36 12.30 7.71 -10.01
C SER A 36 12.53 6.27 -9.59
N SER A 37 13.34 6.07 -8.55
CA SER A 37 13.58 4.73 -8.05
C SER A 37 12.25 4.17 -7.53
N PRO A 38 11.88 2.90 -7.83
CA PRO A 38 10.65 2.31 -7.30
C PRO A 38 10.65 2.22 -5.76
N LEU A 39 11.77 2.52 -5.09
CA LEU A 39 11.87 2.61 -3.64
C LEU A 39 11.51 4.00 -3.09
N ASP A 40 11.54 5.06 -3.92
CA ASP A 40 11.28 6.42 -3.46
C ASP A 40 9.84 6.59 -2.95
N GLN A 41 8.89 5.83 -3.49
CA GLN A 41 7.48 5.81 -3.05
C GLN A 41 7.28 5.33 -1.60
N PHE A 42 8.28 4.64 -1.02
CA PHE A 42 8.24 4.17 0.36
C PHE A 42 9.01 5.08 1.33
N SER A 43 9.47 6.24 0.85
CA SER A 43 10.20 7.20 1.68
C SER A 43 9.29 7.82 2.74
N ILE A 44 9.67 7.66 4.00
CA ILE A 44 8.94 8.17 5.15
C ILE A 44 9.28 9.65 5.33
N HIS A 45 8.32 10.52 5.02
CA HIS A 45 8.45 11.96 5.24
C HIS A 45 7.69 12.38 6.50
N PRO A 46 8.33 13.10 7.45
CA PRO A 46 7.64 13.72 8.57
C PRO A 46 6.84 14.92 8.06
N ILE A 47 5.59 15.02 8.53
CA ILE A 47 4.64 16.10 8.19
C ILE A 47 4.52 17.07 9.37
N LEU A 48 4.46 16.56 10.62
CA LEU A 48 4.36 17.37 11.83
C LEU A 48 5.26 16.78 12.93
N ASP A 49 6.22 17.56 13.40
CA ASP A 49 7.05 17.20 14.55
C ASP A 49 6.42 17.76 15.83
N LEU A 50 5.77 16.89 16.60
CA LEU A 50 5.16 17.25 17.88
C LEU A 50 6.13 16.91 19.00
N HIS A 51 6.78 17.96 19.53
CA HIS A 51 7.65 17.84 20.70
C HIS A 51 6.81 18.08 21.97
N MET A 52 6.37 17.01 22.64
CA MET A 52 5.69 17.06 23.93
C MET A 52 6.69 16.73 25.04
N GLY A 53 7.42 17.74 25.52
CA GLY A 53 8.42 17.58 26.57
C GLY A 53 9.60 16.70 26.13
N ASN A 54 9.73 15.50 26.72
CA ASN A 54 10.79 14.53 26.40
C ASN A 54 10.34 13.42 25.42
N TYR A 55 9.11 13.50 24.91
CA TYR A 55 8.58 12.54 23.94
C TYR A 55 8.63 13.14 22.53
N TYR A 56 9.34 12.46 21.64
CA TYR A 56 9.40 12.77 20.22
C TYR A 56 8.25 12.04 19.50
N PHE A 57 7.22 12.78 19.10
CA PHE A 57 6.12 12.24 18.31
C PHE A 57 6.08 12.94 16.95
N SER A 58 6.67 12.32 15.93
CA SER A 58 6.60 12.82 14.56
C SER A 58 5.45 12.15 13.81
N PHE A 59 4.49 12.96 13.36
CA PHE A 59 3.44 12.54 12.45
C PHE A 59 4.02 12.44 11.03
N THR A 60 4.04 11.25 10.47
CA THR A 60 4.65 10.91 9.17
C THR A 60 3.59 10.51 8.13
N ASN A 61 3.98 10.38 6.85
CA ASN A 61 3.10 9.89 5.79
C ASN A 61 2.32 8.61 6.16
N PRO A 62 2.96 7.55 6.71
CA PRO A 62 2.23 6.36 7.13
C PRO A 62 1.18 6.63 8.21
N SER A 63 1.45 7.51 9.19
CA SER A 63 0.46 7.84 10.22
C SER A 63 -0.73 8.63 9.67
N LEU A 64 -0.52 9.44 8.62
CA LEU A 64 -1.61 10.11 7.92
C LEU A 64 -2.50 9.10 7.20
N SER A 65 -1.92 8.13 6.48
CA SER A 65 -2.68 7.06 5.83
C SER A 65 -3.46 6.23 6.83
N MET A 66 -2.86 5.85 7.97
CA MET A 66 -3.57 5.13 9.04
C MET A 66 -4.77 5.91 9.60
N LEU A 67 -4.63 7.22 9.78
CA LEU A 67 -5.73 8.08 10.24
C LEU A 67 -6.86 8.17 9.19
N LEU A 68 -6.50 8.31 7.91
CA LEU A 68 -7.46 8.35 6.82
C LEU A 68 -8.23 7.03 6.70
N THR A 69 -7.53 5.90 6.77
CA THR A 69 -8.14 4.56 6.79
C THR A 69 -9.09 4.39 7.97
N LEU A 70 -8.69 4.81 9.18
CA LEU A 70 -9.56 4.75 10.35
C LEU A 70 -10.84 5.59 10.14
N GLY A 71 -10.70 6.80 9.58
CA GLY A 71 -11.82 7.66 9.22
C GLY A 71 -12.74 7.05 8.17
N LEU A 72 -12.18 6.39 7.14
CA LEU A 72 -12.95 5.74 6.09
C LEU A 72 -13.70 4.51 6.62
N VAL A 73 -13.09 3.71 7.50
CA VAL A 73 -13.75 2.58 8.18
C VAL A 73 -14.94 3.09 9.01
N LEU A 74 -14.74 4.16 9.80
CA LEU A 74 -15.81 4.79 10.58
C LEU A 74 -16.94 5.30 9.69
N LEU A 75 -16.60 5.94 8.57
CA LEU A 75 -17.56 6.42 7.59
C LEU A 75 -18.32 5.25 6.94
N LEU A 76 -17.64 4.18 6.57
CA LEU A 76 -18.24 2.99 5.98
C LEU A 76 -19.25 2.37 6.94
N VAL A 77 -18.85 2.15 8.21
CA VAL A 77 -19.74 1.65 9.26
C VAL A 77 -20.92 2.59 9.46
N PHE A 78 -20.69 3.91 9.52
CA PHE A 78 -21.76 4.89 9.67
C PHE A 78 -22.75 4.86 8.50
N VAL A 79 -22.27 4.78 7.26
CA VAL A 79 -23.10 4.67 6.06
C VAL A 79 -23.94 3.41 6.09
N VAL A 80 -23.34 2.26 6.46
CA VAL A 80 -24.03 0.98 6.58
C VAL A 80 -25.11 1.03 7.67
N THR A 81 -24.80 1.56 8.86
CA THR A 81 -25.75 1.61 9.97
C THR A 81 -26.88 2.62 9.72
N LYS A 82 -26.59 3.79 9.13
CA LYS A 82 -27.61 4.85 8.91
C LYS A 82 -28.44 4.65 7.64
N LYS A 83 -27.85 4.14 6.55
CA LYS A 83 -28.59 3.85 5.29
C LYS A 83 -29.14 2.43 5.23
N GLY A 84 -28.68 1.51 6.07
CA GLY A 84 -29.20 0.14 6.20
C GLY A 84 -30.59 0.05 6.88
N GLY A 85 -31.17 1.18 7.28
CA GLY A 85 -32.53 1.28 7.80
C GLY A 85 -33.59 1.02 6.73
N GLY A 86 -33.88 -0.25 6.45
CA GLY A 86 -35.18 -0.71 5.96
C GLY A 86 -35.58 -0.34 4.53
N LYS A 87 -34.64 -0.06 3.63
CA LYS A 87 -34.95 0.09 2.20
C LYS A 87 -34.89 -1.28 1.54
N SER A 88 -36.01 -1.72 0.97
CA SER A 88 -36.14 -3.02 0.29
C SER A 88 -35.20 -3.21 -0.92
N VAL A 89 -34.41 -2.19 -1.28
CA VAL A 89 -33.40 -2.24 -2.33
C VAL A 89 -32.03 -1.89 -1.70
N PRO A 90 -31.09 -2.84 -1.64
CA PRO A 90 -29.76 -2.60 -1.09
C PRO A 90 -28.97 -1.62 -1.96
N ASN A 91 -28.21 -0.74 -1.32
CA ASN A 91 -27.27 0.16 -2.00
C ASN A 91 -26.00 -0.62 -2.37
N ALA A 92 -25.28 -0.26 -3.44
CA ALA A 92 -24.06 -0.95 -3.86
C ALA A 92 -23.01 -1.07 -2.73
N TRP A 93 -22.91 -0.03 -1.89
CA TRP A 93 -22.04 -0.01 -0.71
C TRP A 93 -22.49 -0.98 0.40
N GLN A 94 -23.79 -1.25 0.51
CA GLN A 94 -24.31 -2.24 1.45
C GLN A 94 -23.99 -3.66 0.96
N SER A 95 -24.17 -3.94 -0.34
CA SER A 95 -23.82 -5.24 -0.92
C SER A 95 -22.32 -5.56 -0.81
N LEU A 96 -21.45 -4.58 -0.96
CA LEU A 96 -20.01 -4.76 -0.74
C LEU A 96 -19.71 -5.14 0.72
N VAL A 97 -20.41 -4.52 1.67
CA VAL A 97 -20.22 -4.78 3.11
C VAL A 97 -20.78 -6.14 3.49
N GLU A 98 -21.95 -6.52 2.97
CA GLU A 98 -22.51 -7.87 3.12
C GLU A 98 -21.56 -8.93 2.54
N LEU A 99 -20.98 -8.70 1.35
CA LEU A 99 -19.99 -9.59 0.75
C LEU A 99 -18.76 -9.77 1.63
N ILE A 100 -18.19 -8.68 2.17
CA ILE A 100 -17.03 -8.75 3.07
C ILE A 100 -17.41 -9.48 4.37
N TYR A 101 -18.60 -9.21 4.91
CA TYR A 101 -19.09 -9.82 6.14
C TYR A 101 -19.33 -11.33 6.00
N ASP A 102 -19.78 -11.80 4.84
CA ASP A 102 -19.91 -13.23 4.54
C ASP A 102 -18.57 -13.88 4.16
N PHE A 103 -17.69 -13.15 3.48
CA PHE A 103 -16.38 -13.66 3.07
C PHE A 103 -15.45 -13.95 4.25
N VAL A 104 -15.37 -13.06 5.25
CA VAL A 104 -14.48 -13.22 6.41
C VAL A 104 -14.72 -14.53 7.18
N PRO A 105 -15.94 -14.87 7.63
CA PRO A 105 -16.18 -16.11 8.37
C PRO A 105 -15.98 -17.35 7.49
N ASN A 106 -16.27 -17.27 6.19
CA ASN A 106 -15.99 -18.37 5.25
C ASN A 106 -14.49 -18.63 5.13
N LEU A 107 -13.68 -17.58 4.94
CA LEU A 107 -12.22 -17.67 4.89
C LEU A 107 -11.65 -18.20 6.20
N VAL A 108 -12.13 -17.72 7.36
CA VAL A 108 -11.71 -18.21 8.68
C VAL A 108 -12.09 -19.67 8.89
N ASN A 109 -13.27 -20.10 8.42
CA ASN A 109 -13.70 -21.48 8.55
C ASN A 109 -12.88 -22.43 7.69
N GLU A 110 -12.51 -22.00 6.48
CA GLU A 110 -11.69 -22.76 5.54
C GLU A 110 -10.23 -22.86 5.99
N GLN A 111 -9.64 -21.76 6.46
CA GLN A 111 -8.24 -21.73 6.92
C GLN A 111 -8.03 -22.36 8.31
N ILE A 112 -9.02 -22.25 9.21
CA ILE A 112 -8.93 -22.73 10.60
C ILE A 112 -9.80 -23.99 10.79
N GLY A 113 -9.85 -24.85 9.78
CA GLY A 113 -10.71 -26.03 9.65
C GLY A 113 -10.48 -27.15 10.67
N GLY A 114 -10.62 -26.88 11.97
CA GLY A 114 -10.49 -27.87 13.04
C GLY A 114 -10.80 -27.41 14.47
N LEU A 115 -10.93 -26.11 14.73
CA LEU A 115 -11.25 -25.59 16.07
C LEU A 115 -12.76 -25.65 16.36
N SER A 116 -13.16 -26.13 17.54
CA SER A 116 -14.56 -26.16 17.99
C SER A 116 -15.24 -24.79 17.79
N GLY A 117 -16.48 -24.77 17.29
CA GLY A 117 -17.20 -23.55 16.88
C GLY A 117 -17.29 -22.45 17.95
N ASN A 118 -17.16 -22.83 19.23
CA ASN A 118 -17.14 -21.92 20.37
C ASN A 118 -15.90 -21.01 20.40
N VAL A 119 -14.74 -21.52 19.97
CA VAL A 119 -13.48 -20.74 19.93
C VAL A 119 -13.46 -19.82 18.71
N LYS A 120 -14.02 -20.26 17.57
CA LYS A 120 -14.06 -19.50 16.31
C LYS A 120 -14.83 -18.18 16.44
N GLN A 121 -15.99 -18.19 17.09
CA GLN A 121 -16.80 -16.98 17.29
C GLN A 121 -16.10 -15.92 18.14
N LYS A 122 -15.19 -16.31 19.04
CA LYS A 122 -14.48 -15.36 19.91
C LYS A 122 -13.41 -14.56 19.14
N PHE A 123 -12.77 -15.17 18.14
CA PHE A 123 -11.76 -14.50 17.31
C PHE A 123 -12.36 -13.78 16.09
N PHE A 124 -13.59 -14.11 15.72
CA PHE A 124 -14.27 -13.56 14.55
C PHE A 124 -14.27 -12.02 14.48
N PRO A 125 -14.65 -11.26 15.54
CA PRO A 125 -14.66 -9.80 15.47
C PRO A 125 -13.27 -9.21 15.22
N CYS A 126 -12.23 -9.80 15.84
CA CYS A 126 -10.86 -9.34 15.69
C CYS A 126 -10.35 -9.53 14.25
N ILE A 127 -10.64 -10.69 13.66
CA ILE A 127 -10.26 -11.01 12.28
C ILE A 127 -11.01 -10.12 11.29
N SER A 128 -12.32 -9.91 11.49
CA SER A 128 -13.13 -9.04 10.64
C SER A 128 -12.62 -7.59 10.61
N VAL A 129 -12.26 -7.03 11.78
CA VAL A 129 -11.71 -5.67 11.86
C VAL A 129 -10.33 -5.59 11.21
N THR A 130 -9.46 -6.55 11.48
CA THR A 130 -8.10 -6.56 10.92
C THR A 130 -8.15 -6.67 9.40
N PHE A 131 -8.95 -7.59 8.87
CA PHE A 131 -9.13 -7.76 7.43
C PHE A 131 -9.67 -6.48 6.76
N THR A 132 -10.70 -5.88 7.35
CA THR A 132 -11.28 -4.63 6.82
C THR A 132 -10.26 -3.49 6.82
N PHE A 133 -9.42 -3.41 7.86
CA PHE A 133 -8.35 -2.41 7.92
C PHE A 133 -7.32 -2.62 6.80
N PHE A 134 -6.86 -3.85 6.56
CA PHE A 134 -5.92 -4.17 5.48
C PHE A 134 -6.48 -3.97 4.07
N VAL A 135 -7.79 -4.12 3.86
CA VAL A 135 -8.41 -3.89 2.55
C VAL A 135 -8.47 -2.40 2.20
N ILE A 136 -8.52 -1.54 3.22
CA ILE A 136 -8.67 -0.09 3.04
C ILE A 136 -7.33 0.65 3.12
N LEU A 137 -6.38 0.12 3.89
CA LEU A 137 -5.00 0.63 4.01
C LEU A 137 -4.22 0.42 2.70
#